data_AF-A0A356GJR0-F1
#
_entry.id   AF-A0A356GJR0-F1
#
_cell.length_a   1.000
_cell.length_b   1.000
_cell.length_c   1.000
_cell.angle_alpha   90.00
_cell.angle_beta   90.00
_cell.angle_gamma   90.00
#
_symmetry.space_group_name_H-M   'P 1'
#
loop_
_entity.id
_entity.type
_entity.pdbx_description
1 polymer ?
#
loop_
_entity_poly.entity_id
_entity_poly.type
_entity_poly.pdbx_seq_one_letter_code
_entity_poly.pdbx_strand_id
1 'polypeptide(L)'
;MQNVLKQLGDIIGKTFDFKGITKLKECAIALSFQLVISSVVTLLFLGTRLTDLGMVVEILIYVLYGYLGLTLVSFLSVLARRFRDAGIHPVYIFLIPFSYVLFFIVSLTFNFKDGEPLMMMLPLFLFFLPHLYVLFMVLLPSKQIQMKVGDLDDEQ
;
A
#
# COMPACT_ATOMS: atom_id res chain seq x y z
N MET A 1 -12.97 -1.99 -26.04
CA MET A 1 -11.62 -1.57 -25.59
C MET A 1 -11.59 -0.12 -25.08
N GLN A 2 -12.17 0.85 -25.79
CA GLN A 2 -12.25 2.27 -25.36
C GLN A 2 -12.91 2.49 -23.98
N ASN A 3 -13.96 1.73 -23.63
CA ASN A 3 -14.62 1.87 -22.32
C ASN A 3 -13.75 1.44 -21.12
N VAL A 4 -12.89 0.43 -21.29
CA VAL A 4 -12.02 -0.06 -20.21
C VAL A 4 -10.88 0.90 -19.95
N LEU A 5 -10.28 1.46 -21.01
CA LEU A 5 -9.24 2.50 -20.91
C LEU A 5 -9.79 3.78 -20.27
N LYS A 6 -11.03 4.16 -20.58
CA LYS A 6 -11.69 5.31 -19.95
C LYS A 6 -11.99 5.05 -18.47
N GLN A 7 -12.47 3.86 -18.12
CA GLN A 7 -12.67 3.46 -16.73
C GLN A 7 -11.36 3.42 -15.95
N LEU A 8 -10.28 2.89 -16.53
CA LEU A 8 -8.96 2.93 -15.91
C LEU A 8 -8.45 4.36 -15.76
N GLY A 9 -8.61 5.21 -16.77
CA GLY A 9 -8.26 6.63 -16.72
C GLY A 9 -9.03 7.39 -15.65
N ASP A 10 -10.33 7.11 -15.49
CA ASP A 10 -11.16 7.70 -14.44
C ASP A 10 -10.79 7.18 -13.05
N ILE A 11 -10.47 5.88 -12.92
CA ILE A 11 -9.99 5.29 -11.67
C ILE A 11 -8.66 5.93 -11.28
N ILE A 12 -7.72 6.04 -12.22
CA ILE A 12 -6.41 6.66 -12.02
C ILE A 12 -6.60 8.14 -11.66
N GLY A 13 -7.38 8.88 -12.45
CA GLY A 13 -7.69 10.29 -12.23
C GLY A 13 -8.31 10.55 -10.86
N LYS A 14 -9.26 9.71 -10.41
CA LYS A 14 -9.82 9.77 -9.05
C LYS A 14 -8.85 9.35 -7.96
N THR A 15 -7.94 8.42 -8.25
CA THR A 15 -6.85 8.06 -7.33
C THR A 15 -5.94 9.28 -7.08
N PHE A 16 -5.77 10.13 -8.10
CA PHE A 16 -5.03 11.39 -8.03
C PHE A 16 -5.88 12.64 -7.75
N ASP A 17 -7.20 12.53 -7.58
CA ASP A 17 -8.03 13.67 -7.19
C ASP A 17 -7.89 13.92 -5.69
N PHE A 18 -7.45 15.13 -5.32
CA PHE A 18 -7.13 15.54 -3.96
C PHE A 18 -8.29 16.24 -3.23
N LYS A 19 -9.43 16.45 -3.90
CA LYS A 19 -10.58 17.18 -3.33
C LYS A 19 -11.79 16.27 -3.15
N GLY A 20 -12.14 15.94 -1.91
CA GLY A 20 -13.41 15.26 -1.59
C GLY A 20 -13.36 14.32 -0.38
N ILE A 21 -14.55 13.93 0.09
CA ILE A 21 -14.74 12.82 1.05
C ILE A 21 -14.52 11.53 0.28
N THR A 22 -13.54 10.72 0.69
CA THR A 22 -13.19 9.50 -0.06
C THR A 22 -14.13 8.38 0.39
N LYS A 23 -14.85 7.75 -0.54
CA LYS A 23 -15.73 6.62 -0.21
C LYS A 23 -14.88 5.45 0.28
N LEU A 24 -15.28 4.80 1.38
CA LEU A 24 -14.57 3.66 1.97
C LEU A 24 -14.24 2.58 0.91
N LYS A 25 -15.20 2.29 0.02
CA LYS A 25 -15.04 1.31 -1.06
C LYS A 25 -13.90 1.65 -2.03
N GLU A 26 -13.79 2.91 -2.44
CA GLU A 26 -12.75 3.36 -3.37
C GLU A 26 -11.37 3.30 -2.71
N CYS A 27 -11.30 3.69 -1.44
CA CYS A 27 -10.09 3.58 -0.63
C CYS A 27 -9.65 2.12 -0.47
N ALA A 28 -10.58 1.22 -0.11
CA ALA A 28 -10.31 -0.21 0.04
C ALA A 28 -9.83 -0.87 -1.26
N ILE A 29 -10.40 -0.50 -2.41
CA ILE A 29 -9.96 -1.02 -3.72
C ILE A 29 -8.52 -0.56 -4.02
N ALA A 30 -8.23 0.73 -3.85
CA ALA A 30 -6.88 1.27 -4.08
C ALA A 30 -5.84 0.65 -3.14
N LEU A 31 -6.19 0.46 -1.86
CA LEU A 31 -5.33 -0.20 -0.88
C LEU A 31 -5.08 -1.66 -1.19
N SER A 32 -6.13 -2.42 -1.51
CA SER A 32 -5.99 -3.84 -1.88
C SER A 32 -5.16 -4.01 -3.15
N PHE A 33 -5.35 -3.16 -4.16
CA PHE A 33 -4.55 -3.18 -5.38
C PHE A 33 -3.07 -2.92 -5.10
N GLN A 34 -2.75 -1.87 -4.32
CA GLN A 34 -1.38 -1.57 -3.93
C GLN A 34 -0.77 -2.70 -3.09
N LEU A 35 -1.54 -3.29 -2.17
CA LEU A 35 -1.10 -4.43 -1.36
C LEU A 35 -0.73 -5.62 -2.25
N VAL A 36 -1.60 -5.99 -3.20
CA VAL A 36 -1.37 -7.14 -4.10
C VAL A 36 -0.13 -6.93 -4.96
N ILE A 37 -0.01 -5.79 -5.65
CA ILE A 37 1.16 -5.51 -6.50
C ILE A 37 2.43 -5.49 -5.66
N SER A 38 2.41 -4.79 -4.52
CA SER A 38 3.59 -4.70 -3.67
C SER A 38 4.01 -6.05 -3.08
N SER A 39 3.05 -6.92 -2.76
CA SER A 39 3.32 -8.30 -2.32
C SER A 39 3.99 -9.11 -3.43
N VAL A 40 3.44 -9.07 -4.65
CA VAL A 40 3.98 -9.80 -5.80
C VAL A 40 5.42 -9.37 -6.10
N VAL A 41 5.68 -8.06 -6.15
CA VAL A 41 7.03 -7.54 -6.44
C VAL A 41 8.02 -7.90 -5.32
N THR A 42 7.59 -7.80 -4.06
CA THR A 42 8.43 -8.14 -2.90
C THR A 42 8.80 -9.62 -2.88
N LEU A 43 7.85 -10.50 -3.19
CA LEU A 43 8.10 -11.94 -3.28
C LEU A 43 9.03 -12.30 -4.45
N LEU A 44 8.84 -11.65 -5.61
CA LEU A 44 9.74 -11.83 -6.77
C LEU A 44 11.16 -11.37 -6.45
N PHE A 45 11.32 -10.22 -5.79
CA PHE A 45 12.62 -9.73 -5.34
C PHE A 45 13.28 -10.66 -4.33
N LEU A 46 12.52 -11.18 -3.36
CA LEU A 46 13.09 -12.16 -2.42
C LEU A 46 13.50 -13.44 -3.16
N GLY A 47 12.72 -13.87 -4.16
CA GLY A 47 13.04 -15.00 -5.04
C GLY A 47 14.38 -14.85 -5.77
N THR A 48 14.71 -13.66 -6.28
CA THR A 48 16.03 -13.41 -6.90
C THR A 48 17.19 -13.38 -5.92
N ARG A 49 16.94 -13.16 -4.63
CA ARG A 49 17.99 -13.27 -3.61
C ARG A 49 18.27 -14.72 -3.22
N LEU A 50 17.30 -15.61 -3.43
CA LEU A 50 17.40 -17.04 -3.10
C LEU A 50 17.89 -17.91 -4.25
N THR A 51 17.71 -17.45 -5.49
CA THR A 51 18.00 -18.21 -6.69
C THR A 51 18.84 -17.39 -7.65
N ASP A 52 19.74 -18.03 -8.39
CA ASP A 52 20.47 -17.36 -9.47
C ASP A 52 19.52 -17.17 -10.66
N LEU A 53 18.70 -16.12 -10.56
CA LEU A 53 17.80 -15.69 -11.63
C LEU A 53 18.59 -14.86 -12.66
N GLY A 54 18.31 -15.08 -13.94
CA GLY A 54 19.02 -14.41 -15.04
C GLY A 54 18.76 -12.90 -15.08
N MET A 55 19.71 -12.17 -15.70
CA MET A 55 19.73 -10.69 -15.82
C MET A 55 18.40 -10.07 -16.29
N VAL A 56 17.64 -10.75 -17.16
CA VAL A 56 16.33 -10.28 -17.65
C VAL A 56 15.30 -10.15 -16.51
N VAL A 57 15.32 -11.08 -15.55
CA VAL A 57 14.39 -11.09 -14.41
C VAL A 57 14.71 -9.96 -13.43
N GLU A 58 16.00 -9.69 -13.21
CA GLU A 58 16.44 -8.56 -12.38
C GLU A 58 15.96 -7.22 -12.94
N ILE A 59 16.16 -6.98 -14.25
CA ILE A 59 15.71 -5.74 -14.92
C ILE A 59 14.19 -5.57 -14.76
N LEU A 60 13.41 -6.63 -14.96
CA LEU A 60 11.95 -6.59 -14.80
C LEU A 60 11.55 -6.19 -13.38
N ILE A 61 12.23 -6.71 -12.35
CA ILE A 61 11.96 -6.37 -10.95
C ILE A 61 12.24 -4.89 -10.66
N TYR A 62 13.33 -4.33 -11.19
CA TYR A 62 13.61 -2.91 -11.03
C TYR A 62 12.55 -2.03 -11.70
N VAL A 63 12.06 -2.41 -12.89
CA VAL A 63 10.94 -1.72 -13.56
C VAL A 63 9.67 -1.77 -12.70
N LEU A 64 9.37 -2.91 -12.10
CA LEU A 64 8.22 -3.07 -11.21
C LEU A 64 8.35 -2.24 -9.92
N TYR A 65 9.55 -2.12 -9.35
CA TYR A 65 9.81 -1.20 -8.23
C TYR A 65 9.65 0.27 -8.61
N GLY A 66 10.11 0.65 -9.81
CA GLY A 66 9.86 1.99 -10.35
C GLY A 66 8.36 2.29 -10.45
N TYR A 67 7.58 1.33 -10.96
CA TYR A 67 6.12 1.44 -10.99
C TYR A 67 5.51 1.56 -9.59
N LEU A 68 5.95 0.75 -8.64
CA LEU A 68 5.52 0.85 -7.23
C LEU A 68 5.81 2.23 -6.63
N GLY A 69 6.98 2.80 -6.91
CA GLY A 69 7.32 4.15 -6.45
C GLY A 69 6.36 5.22 -6.98
N LEU A 70 5.98 5.11 -8.25
CA LEU A 70 5.01 6.03 -8.87
C LEU A 70 3.61 5.87 -8.26
N THR A 71 3.13 4.63 -8.06
CA THR A 71 1.80 4.39 -7.48
C THR A 71 1.75 4.63 -5.98
N LEU A 72 2.90 4.57 -5.29
CA LEU A 72 2.99 4.83 -3.85
C LEU A 72 2.55 6.25 -3.51
N VAL A 73 2.88 7.24 -4.35
CA VAL A 73 2.47 8.64 -4.11
C VAL A 73 0.95 8.78 -4.06
N SER A 74 0.25 8.19 -5.03
CA SER A 74 -1.22 8.18 -5.09
C SER A 74 -1.81 7.43 -3.90
N PHE A 75 -1.19 6.30 -3.55
CA PHE A 75 -1.59 5.49 -2.39
C PHE A 75 -1.48 6.27 -1.08
N LEU A 76 -0.35 6.94 -0.83
CA LEU A 76 -0.16 7.71 0.40
C LEU A 76 -1.13 8.89 0.48
N SER A 77 -1.49 9.49 -0.66
CA SER A 77 -2.52 10.54 -0.73
C SER A 77 -3.90 10.01 -0.32
N VAL A 78 -4.34 8.87 -0.87
CA VAL A 78 -5.62 8.22 -0.51
C VAL A 78 -5.63 7.85 0.98
N LEU A 79 -4.52 7.32 1.47
CA LEU A 79 -4.37 6.94 2.87
C LEU A 79 -4.43 8.17 3.80
N ALA A 80 -3.81 9.28 3.41
CA ALA A 80 -3.86 10.54 4.16
C ALA A 80 -5.29 11.03 4.36
N ARG A 81 -6.09 11.00 3.29
CA ARG A 81 -7.51 11.38 3.36
C ARG A 81 -8.27 10.45 4.30
N ARG A 82 -8.05 9.14 4.20
CA ARG A 82 -8.71 8.18 5.08
C ARG A 82 -8.36 8.40 6.54
N PHE A 83 -7.09 8.62 6.85
CA PHE A 83 -6.65 8.88 8.22
C PHE A 83 -7.26 10.16 8.76
N ARG A 84 -7.26 11.25 7.97
CA ARG A 84 -7.97 12.48 8.32
C ARG A 84 -9.45 12.22 8.61
N ASP A 85 -10.14 11.51 7.72
CA ASP A 85 -11.58 11.24 7.83
C ASP A 85 -11.91 10.32 9.04
N ALA A 86 -11.00 9.41 9.41
CA ALA A 86 -11.08 8.58 10.62
C ALA A 86 -10.59 9.32 11.90
N GLY A 87 -10.03 10.53 11.77
CA GLY A 87 -9.46 11.29 12.88
C GLY A 87 -8.15 10.71 13.43
N ILE A 88 -7.41 9.97 12.60
CA ILE A 88 -6.08 9.41 12.87
C ILE A 88 -5.02 10.44 12.46
N HIS A 89 -3.94 10.54 13.24
CA HIS A 89 -2.86 11.47 12.94
C HIS A 89 -2.15 11.12 11.62
N PRO A 90 -1.87 12.08 10.72
CA PRO A 90 -1.31 11.79 9.40
C PRO A 90 0.11 11.19 9.43
N VAL A 91 0.84 11.30 10.55
CA VAL A 91 2.20 10.75 10.68
C VAL A 91 2.26 9.23 10.44
N TYR A 92 1.18 8.49 10.73
CA TYR A 92 1.15 7.04 10.56
C TYR A 92 1.25 6.60 9.09
N ILE A 93 1.05 7.52 8.13
CA ILE A 93 1.23 7.26 6.69
C ILE A 93 2.68 6.88 6.39
N PHE A 94 3.65 7.41 7.14
CA PHE A 94 5.07 7.15 6.95
C PHE A 94 5.49 5.72 7.33
N LEU A 95 4.65 4.96 8.02
CA LEU A 95 4.92 3.55 8.33
C LEU A 95 5.13 2.72 7.06
N ILE A 96 4.41 3.04 5.98
CA ILE A 96 4.51 2.32 4.71
C ILE A 96 5.84 2.58 4.00
N PRO A 97 6.22 3.81 3.61
CA PRO A 97 7.51 4.04 2.96
C PRO A 97 8.69 3.62 3.84
N PHE A 98 8.58 3.77 5.17
CA PHE A 98 9.60 3.29 6.10
C PHE A 98 9.74 1.76 6.08
N SER A 99 8.63 1.01 5.90
CA SER A 99 8.68 -0.45 5.79
C SER A 99 9.39 -0.93 4.53
N TYR A 100 9.22 -0.24 3.39
CA TYR A 100 9.99 -0.54 2.17
C TYR A 100 11.49 -0.31 2.35
N VAL A 101 11.87 0.79 3.03
CA VAL A 101 13.28 1.12 3.31
C VAL A 101 13.90 0.05 4.22
N LEU A 102 13.22 -0.31 5.31
CA LEU A 102 13.67 -1.36 6.22
C LEU A 102 13.76 -2.72 5.51
N PHE A 103 12.73 -3.08 4.73
CA PHE A 103 12.74 -4.29 3.92
C PHE A 103 13.97 -4.34 3.02
N PHE A 104 14.27 -3.25 2.32
CA PHE A 104 15.40 -3.18 1.40
C PHE A 104 16.74 -3.29 2.13
N ILE A 105 16.94 -2.55 3.22
CA ILE A 105 18.17 -2.59 4.03
C ILE A 105 18.40 -4.01 4.57
N VAL A 106 17.39 -4.61 5.17
CA VAL A 106 17.46 -5.99 5.70
C VAL A 106 17.76 -6.97 4.57
N SER A 107 17.10 -6.81 3.41
CA SER A 107 17.30 -7.72 2.29
C SER A 107 18.67 -7.62 1.62
N LEU A 108 19.34 -6.47 1.73
CA LEU A 108 20.72 -6.30 1.28
C LEU A 108 21.74 -6.78 2.30
N THR A 109 21.44 -6.61 3.59
CA THR A 109 22.37 -6.91 4.68
C THR A 109 22.48 -8.41 4.93
N PHE A 110 21.38 -9.15 4.79
CA PHE A 110 21.37 -10.59 5.02
C PHE A 110 21.62 -11.38 3.72
N ASN A 111 22.57 -12.30 3.78
CA ASN A 111 22.80 -13.26 2.70
C ASN A 111 21.87 -14.47 2.90
N PHE A 112 20.75 -14.47 2.20
CA PHE A 112 19.72 -15.50 2.36
C PHE A 112 20.07 -16.85 1.70
N LYS A 113 21.20 -16.95 0.99
CA LYS A 113 21.64 -18.21 0.35
C LYS A 113 21.92 -19.34 1.34
N ASP A 114 22.33 -19.00 2.57
CA ASP A 114 22.67 -19.99 3.62
C ASP A 114 21.50 -20.29 4.57
N GLY A 115 20.31 -19.74 4.29
CA GLY A 115 19.06 -20.47 4.46
C GLY A 115 18.59 -20.81 5.89
N GLU A 116 18.64 -19.88 6.84
CA GLU A 116 17.74 -19.99 7.99
C GLU A 116 16.34 -19.43 7.63
N PRO A 117 15.27 -20.25 7.66
CA PRO A 117 13.92 -19.79 7.32
C PRO A 117 13.48 -18.60 8.17
N LEU A 118 13.93 -18.57 9.43
CA LEU A 118 13.67 -17.51 10.40
C LEU A 118 14.23 -16.15 9.94
N MET A 119 15.39 -16.15 9.28
CA MET A 119 16.02 -14.95 8.73
C MET A 119 15.24 -14.40 7.53
N MET A 120 14.58 -15.25 6.75
CA MET A 120 13.71 -14.84 5.64
C MET A 120 12.35 -14.30 6.12
N MET A 121 11.88 -14.71 7.30
CA MET A 121 10.63 -14.18 7.86
C MET A 121 10.77 -12.72 8.27
N LEU A 122 11.94 -12.28 8.72
CA LEU A 122 12.17 -10.91 9.17
C LEU A 122 11.84 -9.84 8.11
N PRO A 123 12.39 -9.86 6.89
CA PRO A 123 12.05 -8.88 5.86
C PRO A 123 10.55 -8.94 5.50
N LEU A 124 9.95 -10.14 5.46
CA LEU A 124 8.52 -10.29 5.21
C LEU A 124 7.67 -9.65 6.32
N PHE A 125 8.02 -9.85 7.59
CA PHE A 125 7.33 -9.21 8.72
C PHE A 125 7.45 -7.69 8.66
N LEU A 126 8.67 -7.18 8.42
CA LEU A 126 8.92 -5.75 8.31
C LEU A 126 8.09 -5.13 7.18
N PHE A 127 7.90 -5.86 6.08
CA PHE A 127 7.11 -5.40 4.95
C PHE A 127 5.59 -5.51 5.20
N PHE A 128 5.07 -6.68 5.58
CA PHE A 128 3.63 -6.96 5.62
C PHE A 128 2.93 -6.40 6.85
N LEU A 129 3.60 -6.34 8.01
CA LEU A 129 2.97 -5.91 9.26
C LEU A 129 2.47 -4.45 9.20
N PRO A 130 3.26 -3.47 8.70
CA PRO A 130 2.79 -2.09 8.53
C PRO A 130 1.63 -1.97 7.53
N HIS A 131 1.65 -2.76 6.46
CA HIS A 131 0.57 -2.78 5.47
C HIS A 131 -0.73 -3.35 6.02
N LEU A 132 -0.66 -4.43 6.82
CA LEU A 132 -1.81 -4.97 7.54
C LEU A 132 -2.37 -3.98 8.55
N TYR A 133 -1.51 -3.33 9.33
CA TYR A 133 -1.93 -2.27 10.27
C TYR A 133 -2.68 -1.13 9.55
N VAL A 134 -2.14 -0.67 8.43
CA VAL A 134 -2.77 0.37 7.61
C VAL A 134 -4.11 -0.09 7.04
N LEU A 135 -4.21 -1.36 6.63
CA LEU A 135 -5.47 -1.95 6.16
C LEU A 135 -6.55 -1.89 7.27
N PHE A 136 -6.21 -2.28 8.50
CA PHE A 136 -7.13 -2.18 9.63
C PHE A 136 -7.55 -0.73 9.91
N MET A 137 -6.61 0.20 9.88
CA MET A 137 -6.88 1.61 10.11
C MET A 137 -7.81 2.22 9.07
N VAL A 138 -7.76 1.75 7.82
CA VAL A 138 -8.65 2.21 6.76
C VAL A 138 -10.09 1.73 6.98
N LEU A 139 -10.26 0.54 7.57
CA LEU A 139 -11.57 -0.04 7.84
C LEU A 139 -12.30 0.62 9.01
N LEU A 140 -11.63 1.43 9.83
CA LEU A 140 -12.26 2.19 10.91
C LEU A 140 -13.34 3.13 10.36
N PRO A 141 -14.45 3.37 11.09
CA PRO A 141 -15.50 4.29 10.65
C PRO A 141 -14.98 5.73 10.52
N SER A 142 -15.61 6.52 9.64
CA SER A 142 -15.28 7.95 9.49
C SER A 142 -15.99 8.78 10.56
N LYS A 143 -15.27 9.72 11.20
CA LYS A 143 -15.85 10.66 12.18
C LYS A 143 -16.90 11.58 11.55
N GLN A 144 -16.78 11.89 10.25
CA GLN A 144 -17.78 12.67 9.52
C GLN A 144 -19.10 11.92 9.32
N ILE A 145 -19.08 10.59 9.28
CA ILE A 145 -20.30 9.77 9.20
C ILE A 145 -20.99 9.75 10.57
N GLN A 146 -20.22 9.72 11.67
CA GLN A 146 -20.78 9.75 13.03
C GLN A 146 -21.50 11.08 13.34
N MET A 147 -20.93 12.23 12.94
CA MET A 147 -21.62 13.52 13.14
C MET A 147 -22.95 13.60 12.38
N LYS A 148 -22.99 13.06 11.14
CA LYS A 148 -24.20 13.09 10.31
C LYS A 148 -25.31 12.15 10.78
N VAL A 149 -24.99 11.17 11.63
CA VAL A 149 -25.97 10.25 12.25
C VAL A 149 -26.43 10.81 13.59
N GLY A 150 -25.53 11.43 14.38
CA GLY A 150 -25.89 12.10 15.63
C GLY A 150 -26.86 13.27 15.42
N ASP A 151 -26.66 14.08 14.37
CA ASP A 151 -27.56 15.20 14.05
C ASP A 151 -28.98 14.74 13.61
N LEU A 152 -29.20 13.46 13.28
CA LEU A 152 -30.53 12.91 12.97
C LEU A 152 -31.25 12.34 14.20
N ASP A 153 -30.50 12.01 15.26
CA ASP A 153 -31.06 11.46 16.49
C ASP A 153 -31.41 12.56 17.52
N ASP A 154 -30.84 13.76 17.37
CA ASP A 154 -31.13 14.92 18.22
C ASP A 154 -32.34 15.77 17.75
N GLU A 155 -32.99 15.41 16.64
CA GLU A 155 -34.20 16.08 16.10
C GLU A 155 -35.52 15.32 16.35
N GLN A 156 -35.59 14.38 17.31
CA GLN A 156 -36.85 13.71 17.72
C GLN A 156 -37.35 14.11 19.11
#